data_AF-I6CQL3-F1
#
_entry.id   AF-I6CQL3-F1
#
_cell.length_a   1.000
_cell.length_b   1.000
_cell.length_c   1.000
_cell.angle_alpha   90.00
_cell.angle_beta   90.00
_cell.angle_gamma   90.00
#
_symmetry.space_group_name_H-M   'P 1'
#
loop_
_entity.id
_entity.type
_entity.pdbx_description
1 polymer ?
#
loop_
_entity_poly.entity_id
_entity_poly.type
_entity_poly.pdbx_seq_one_letter_code
_entity_poly.pdbx_strand_id
1 'polypeptide(L)'
;MATAKKITIHDVALAAGVSVSTVSLVLSGKGRISTATGERVNAAIEELGFVRNRQASALRGGQSGVIGLIVRDLSAPFYAELTAGLTEALEAQGRMVFLLHGGKDGEQLAQRFSLLLNQGFDGVVIAGAAGSSDDLRRMAEEKAIPVIFASRASYLDDVDTVRPDNMQAAQLLTEHLIRNGHQRIAWLGGQSSSLTRAERVGGYCATLLKFGLPFHSDWVLECTSSQKQAAEAITALLRHNPTISAVVCYNETIAMGAWFGLLKAGRQSGESGVDRYFEQQVSLAAFTDATPTTLDDIPVTWASTPARELGTTLADRMMQKITHEETHSRNLIIPARLIAAK
;
A
#
# COMPACT_ATOMS: atom_id res chain seq x y z
N MET A 1 11.73 -6.44 45.18
CA MET A 1 10.71 -5.45 44.75
C MET A 1 9.35 -6.12 44.85
N ALA A 2 8.44 -5.61 45.68
CA ALA A 2 7.11 -6.17 45.80
C ALA A 2 6.37 -6.00 44.46
N THR A 3 5.92 -7.10 43.87
CA THR A 3 5.05 -7.11 42.69
C THR A 3 3.76 -6.38 43.07
N ALA A 4 3.57 -5.16 42.57
CA ALA A 4 2.33 -4.42 42.75
C ALA A 4 1.17 -5.28 42.25
N LYS A 5 0.22 -5.60 43.14
CA LYS A 5 -0.94 -6.44 42.83
C LYS A 5 -1.73 -5.75 41.72
N LYS A 6 -1.78 -6.37 40.54
CA LYS A 6 -2.51 -5.83 39.39
C LYS A 6 -4.00 -5.80 39.74
N ILE A 7 -4.60 -4.61 39.70
CA ILE A 7 -6.03 -4.41 39.96
C ILE A 7 -6.85 -5.22 38.95
N THR A 8 -7.83 -5.96 39.44
CA THR A 8 -8.68 -6.86 38.67
C THR A 8 -10.11 -6.35 38.59
N ILE A 9 -10.91 -6.94 37.69
CA ILE A 9 -12.34 -6.63 37.59
C ILE A 9 -13.12 -6.96 38.88
N HIS A 10 -12.61 -7.89 39.70
CA HIS A 10 -13.18 -8.22 41.00
C HIS A 10 -12.98 -7.08 42.00
N ASP A 11 -11.82 -6.43 41.98
CA ASP A 11 -11.52 -5.30 42.86
C ASP A 11 -12.42 -4.11 42.53
N VAL A 12 -12.68 -3.86 41.23
CA VAL A 12 -13.65 -2.84 40.78
C VAL A 12 -15.07 -3.18 41.20
N ALA A 13 -15.49 -4.43 41.06
CA ALA A 13 -16.83 -4.87 41.46
C ALA A 13 -17.07 -4.68 42.97
N LEU A 14 -16.04 -4.98 43.78
CA LEU A 14 -16.05 -4.78 45.22
C LEU A 14 -16.17 -3.28 45.58
N ALA A 15 -15.32 -2.43 44.99
CA ALA A 15 -15.32 -0.99 45.25
C ALA A 15 -16.63 -0.30 44.81
N ALA A 16 -17.19 -0.71 43.67
CA ALA A 16 -18.45 -0.17 43.16
C ALA A 16 -19.70 -0.77 43.84
N GLY A 17 -19.57 -1.83 44.64
CA GLY A 17 -20.68 -2.52 45.30
C GLY A 17 -21.64 -3.20 44.31
N VAL A 18 -21.11 -3.82 43.25
CA VAL A 18 -21.90 -4.51 42.22
C VAL A 18 -21.30 -5.87 41.87
N SER A 19 -22.00 -6.67 41.06
CA SER A 19 -21.45 -7.94 40.56
C SER A 19 -20.40 -7.69 39.46
N VAL A 20 -19.47 -8.65 39.28
CA VAL A 20 -18.51 -8.64 38.16
C VAL A 20 -19.22 -8.58 36.80
N SER A 21 -20.37 -9.24 36.68
CA SER A 21 -21.22 -9.20 35.49
C SER A 21 -21.74 -7.78 35.20
N THR A 22 -22.11 -7.04 36.25
CA THR A 22 -22.52 -5.63 36.15
C THR A 22 -21.37 -4.74 35.68
N VAL A 23 -20.16 -4.91 36.24
CA VAL A 23 -18.96 -4.18 35.78
C VAL A 23 -18.66 -4.50 34.31
N SER A 24 -18.80 -5.77 33.90
CA SER A 24 -18.60 -6.17 32.50
C SER A 24 -19.63 -5.55 31.54
N LEU A 25 -20.88 -5.40 31.97
CA LEU A 25 -21.92 -4.74 31.18
C LEU A 25 -21.62 -3.24 31.02
N VAL A 26 -21.20 -2.56 32.10
CA VAL A 26 -20.78 -1.15 32.04
C VAL A 26 -19.59 -0.98 31.10
N LEU A 27 -18.55 -1.80 31.25
CA LEU A 27 -17.34 -1.78 30.42
C LEU A 27 -17.56 -2.14 28.95
N SER A 28 -18.64 -2.84 28.62
CA SER A 28 -18.97 -3.21 27.23
C SER A 28 -19.98 -2.26 26.58
N GLY A 29 -20.60 -1.36 27.36
CA GLY A 29 -21.68 -0.49 26.88
C GLY A 29 -22.94 -1.24 26.45
N LYS A 30 -23.05 -2.54 26.73
CA LYS A 30 -24.18 -3.39 26.34
C LYS A 30 -25.09 -3.64 27.54
N GLY A 31 -26.40 -3.69 27.28
CA GLY A 31 -27.43 -4.00 28.29
C GLY A 31 -28.09 -2.76 28.92
N ARG A 32 -29.09 -3.02 29.77
CA ARG A 32 -29.91 -1.98 30.42
C ARG A 32 -29.36 -1.71 31.83
N ILE A 33 -28.47 -0.74 31.96
CA ILE A 33 -27.86 -0.34 33.24
C ILE A 33 -28.35 1.08 33.58
N SER A 34 -28.69 1.32 34.85
CA SER A 34 -29.04 2.67 35.29
C SER A 34 -27.84 3.60 35.20
N THR A 35 -28.07 4.88 34.90
CA THR A 35 -27.01 5.91 34.87
C THR A 35 -26.22 5.94 36.17
N ALA A 36 -26.92 5.91 37.31
CA ALA A 36 -26.33 5.89 38.65
C ALA A 36 -25.42 4.67 38.92
N THR A 37 -25.73 3.49 38.36
CA THR A 37 -24.86 2.32 38.46
C THR A 37 -23.64 2.44 37.54
N GLY A 38 -23.81 3.00 36.33
CA GLY A 38 -22.70 3.26 35.41
C GLY A 38 -21.68 4.25 36.00
N GLU A 39 -22.15 5.35 36.56
CA GLU A 39 -21.32 6.38 37.21
C GLU A 39 -20.51 5.81 38.38
N ARG A 40 -21.14 5.02 39.27
CA ARG A 40 -20.41 4.36 40.38
C ARG A 40 -19.30 3.45 39.91
N VAL A 41 -19.56 2.66 38.86
CA VAL A 41 -18.54 1.74 38.31
C VAL A 41 -17.40 2.53 37.67
N ASN A 42 -17.70 3.59 36.92
CA ASN A 42 -16.68 4.44 36.31
C ASN A 42 -15.81 5.16 37.35
N ALA A 43 -16.42 5.67 38.43
CA ALA A 43 -15.70 6.28 39.54
C ALA A 43 -14.73 5.28 40.21
N ALA A 44 -15.18 4.04 40.46
CA ALA A 44 -14.32 2.99 41.01
C ALA A 44 -13.19 2.58 40.05
N ILE A 45 -13.42 2.63 38.73
CA ILE A 45 -12.38 2.36 37.72
C ILE A 45 -11.30 3.43 37.76
N GLU A 46 -11.69 4.70 37.79
CA GLU A 46 -10.76 5.84 37.87
C GLU A 46 -9.96 5.84 39.16
N GLU A 47 -10.63 5.65 40.31
CA GLU A 47 -9.99 5.62 41.63
C GLU A 47 -8.94 4.50 41.75
N LEU A 48 -9.27 3.30 41.24
CA LEU A 48 -8.37 2.15 41.32
C LEU A 48 -7.35 2.09 40.16
N GLY A 49 -7.46 2.96 39.16
CA GLY A 49 -6.63 2.90 37.95
C GLY A 49 -6.79 1.58 37.18
N PHE A 50 -7.99 0.98 37.20
CA PHE A 50 -8.23 -0.31 36.55
C PHE A 50 -8.20 -0.15 35.02
N VAL A 51 -7.28 -0.87 34.38
CA VAL A 51 -7.24 -1.00 32.92
C VAL A 51 -7.75 -2.36 32.52
N ARG A 52 -8.83 -2.39 31.71
CA ARG A 52 -9.42 -3.63 31.20
C ARG A 52 -8.38 -4.42 30.40
N ASN A 53 -8.12 -5.65 30.81
CA ASN A 53 -7.30 -6.57 30.04
C ASN A 53 -8.09 -7.09 28.82
N ARG A 54 -7.77 -6.55 27.62
CA ARG A 54 -8.40 -6.96 26.36
C ARG A 54 -8.11 -8.43 26.01
N GLN A 55 -6.93 -8.96 26.33
CA GLN A 55 -6.59 -10.38 26.09
C GLN A 55 -7.48 -11.33 26.91
N ALA A 56 -7.77 -10.98 28.17
CA ALA A 56 -8.73 -11.72 28.99
C ALA A 56 -10.19 -11.58 28.52
N SER A 57 -10.50 -10.54 27.76
CA SER A 57 -11.79 -10.41 27.08
C SER A 57 -11.86 -11.28 25.83
N ALA A 58 -10.77 -11.40 25.08
CA ALA A 58 -10.67 -12.26 23.91
C ALA A 58 -10.81 -13.75 24.28
N LEU A 59 -10.13 -14.19 25.35
CA LEU A 59 -10.20 -15.56 25.88
C LEU A 59 -11.62 -16.02 26.30
N ARG A 60 -12.55 -15.09 26.53
CA ARG A 60 -13.96 -15.38 26.87
C ARG A 60 -14.88 -15.39 25.65
N GLY A 61 -14.32 -15.53 24.44
CA GLY A 61 -15.06 -15.53 23.17
C GLY A 61 -15.35 -14.13 22.61
N GLY A 62 -14.61 -13.12 23.07
CA GLY A 62 -14.70 -11.75 22.54
C GLY A 62 -13.67 -11.49 21.44
N GLN A 63 -13.86 -10.39 20.70
CA GLN A 63 -12.85 -9.86 19.77
C GLN A 63 -11.72 -9.17 20.55
N SER A 64 -10.48 -9.34 20.10
CA SER A 64 -9.28 -8.72 20.67
C SER A 64 -9.25 -7.20 20.45
N GLY A 65 -9.90 -6.73 19.38
CA GLY A 65 -9.85 -5.36 18.89
C GLY A 65 -8.56 -5.03 18.13
N VAL A 66 -7.75 -6.04 17.78
CA VAL A 66 -6.43 -5.87 17.16
C VAL A 66 -6.41 -6.53 15.79
N ILE A 67 -5.97 -5.76 14.79
CA ILE A 67 -5.73 -6.22 13.42
C ILE A 67 -4.22 -6.28 13.18
N GLY A 68 -3.74 -7.41 12.68
CA GLY A 68 -2.34 -7.54 12.27
C GLY A 68 -2.11 -6.92 10.91
N LEU A 69 -1.01 -6.20 10.73
CA LEU A 69 -0.54 -5.74 9.42
C LEU A 69 0.90 -6.21 9.21
N ILE A 70 1.14 -7.04 8.18
CA ILE A 70 2.48 -7.41 7.76
C ILE A 70 2.87 -6.59 6.53
N VAL A 71 3.96 -5.82 6.58
CA VAL A 71 4.39 -4.93 5.50
C VAL A 71 5.76 -5.31 4.95
N ARG A 72 5.85 -5.60 3.65
CA ARG A 72 7.11 -5.97 2.97
C ARG A 72 8.25 -4.98 3.22
N ASP A 73 8.01 -3.68 3.01
CA ASP A 73 9.04 -2.64 3.16
C ASP A 73 8.45 -1.31 3.63
N LEU A 74 8.66 -0.96 4.91
CA LEU A 74 8.16 0.29 5.49
C LEU A 74 8.87 1.54 4.95
N SER A 75 10.05 1.38 4.34
CA SER A 75 10.79 2.50 3.76
C SER A 75 10.22 2.95 2.41
N ALA A 76 9.38 2.14 1.76
CA ALA A 76 8.79 2.49 0.48
C ALA A 76 7.51 3.34 0.69
N PRO A 77 7.42 4.54 0.06
CA PRO A 77 6.32 5.49 0.30
C PRO A 77 4.91 4.91 0.18
N PHE A 78 4.66 4.06 -0.82
CA PHE A 78 3.38 3.36 -0.98
C PHE A 78 2.94 2.60 0.27
N TYR A 79 3.83 1.85 0.91
CA TYR A 79 3.47 1.05 2.07
C TYR A 79 3.29 1.93 3.31
N ALA A 80 4.01 3.05 3.40
CA ALA A 80 3.81 4.04 4.45
C ALA A 80 2.42 4.69 4.35
N GLU A 81 2.03 5.19 3.17
CA GLU A 81 0.70 5.80 2.96
C GLU A 81 -0.44 4.79 3.11
N LEU A 82 -0.26 3.56 2.62
CA LEU A 82 -1.22 2.47 2.83
C LEU A 82 -1.40 2.16 4.32
N THR A 83 -0.31 2.08 5.07
CA THR A 83 -0.34 1.85 6.51
C THR A 83 -1.07 2.99 7.24
N ALA A 84 -0.79 4.24 6.87
CA ALA A 84 -1.45 5.41 7.44
C ALA A 84 -2.97 5.36 7.22
N GLY A 85 -3.41 5.18 5.98
CA GLY A 85 -4.84 5.11 5.65
C GLY A 85 -5.57 3.92 6.31
N LEU A 86 -4.91 2.77 6.41
CA LEU A 86 -5.45 1.60 7.12
C LEU A 86 -5.61 1.89 8.62
N THR A 87 -4.59 2.49 9.22
CA THR A 87 -4.55 2.73 10.67
C THR A 87 -5.61 3.75 11.07
N GLU A 88 -5.68 4.87 10.36
CA GLU A 88 -6.69 5.92 10.61
C GLU A 88 -8.12 5.38 10.52
N ALA A 89 -8.41 4.57 9.49
CA ALA A 89 -9.73 4.00 9.28
C ALA A 89 -10.11 2.95 10.34
N LEU A 90 -9.17 2.11 10.77
CA LEU A 90 -9.40 1.12 11.82
C LEU A 90 -9.52 1.76 13.21
N GLU A 91 -8.71 2.78 13.52
CA GLU A 91 -8.76 3.52 14.78
C GLU A 91 -10.10 4.25 14.94
N ALA A 92 -10.63 4.84 13.87
CA ALA A 92 -11.97 5.44 13.85
C ALA A 92 -13.08 4.43 14.21
N GLN A 93 -12.83 3.13 14.04
CA GLN A 93 -13.74 2.03 14.40
C GLN A 93 -13.35 1.34 15.72
N GLY A 94 -12.49 1.97 16.53
CA GLY A 94 -12.04 1.48 17.83
C GLY A 94 -11.14 0.25 17.77
N ARG A 95 -10.54 -0.04 16.61
CA ARG A 95 -9.56 -1.11 16.41
C ARG A 95 -8.13 -0.57 16.50
N MET A 96 -7.18 -1.43 16.82
CA MET A 96 -5.75 -1.11 16.83
C MET A 96 -5.03 -1.90 15.75
N VAL A 97 -4.01 -1.31 15.13
CA VAL A 97 -3.14 -2.01 14.19
C VAL A 97 -1.86 -2.45 14.90
N PHE A 98 -1.53 -3.73 14.77
CA PHE A 98 -0.25 -4.28 15.19
C PHE A 98 0.61 -4.55 13.96
N LEU A 99 1.63 -3.71 13.77
CA LEU A 99 2.47 -3.73 12.57
C LEU A 99 3.66 -4.68 12.74
N LEU A 100 3.87 -5.54 11.76
CA LEU A 100 5.07 -6.35 11.59
C LEU A 100 5.75 -6.01 10.26
N HIS A 101 7.06 -5.80 10.30
CA HIS A 101 7.85 -5.78 9.07
C HIS A 101 7.91 -7.21 8.49
N GLY A 102 7.72 -7.35 7.18
CA GLY A 102 7.69 -8.60 6.42
C GLY A 102 9.04 -8.99 5.80
N GLY A 103 9.94 -8.03 5.58
CA GLY A 103 11.21 -8.25 4.89
C GLY A 103 11.02 -8.41 3.37
N LYS A 104 12.09 -8.18 2.60
CA LYS A 104 12.02 -8.09 1.13
C LYS A 104 11.81 -9.44 0.44
N ASP A 105 12.31 -10.51 1.04
CA ASP A 105 12.37 -11.86 0.43
C ASP A 105 11.33 -12.83 1.00
N GLY A 106 10.48 -12.38 1.93
CA GLY A 106 9.37 -13.18 2.44
C GLY A 106 9.74 -14.42 3.26
N GLU A 107 11.04 -14.70 3.47
CA GLU A 107 11.54 -15.91 4.14
C GLU A 107 10.94 -16.17 5.54
N GLN A 108 10.48 -15.12 6.23
CA GLN A 108 9.86 -15.21 7.57
C GLN A 108 8.36 -14.90 7.57
N LEU A 109 7.73 -14.77 6.41
CA LEU A 109 6.33 -14.35 6.30
C LEU A 109 5.40 -15.36 6.97
N ALA A 110 5.54 -16.66 6.68
CA ALA A 110 4.72 -17.71 7.28
C ALA A 110 4.89 -17.80 8.80
N GLN A 111 6.12 -17.65 9.30
CA GLN A 111 6.39 -17.63 10.74
C GLN A 111 5.72 -16.43 11.42
N ARG A 112 5.90 -15.22 10.86
CA ARG A 112 5.29 -13.99 11.40
C ARG A 112 3.77 -14.05 11.35
N PHE A 113 3.22 -14.59 10.27
CA PHE A 113 1.80 -14.81 10.13
C PHE A 113 1.26 -15.79 11.18
N SER A 114 1.93 -16.93 11.39
CA SER A 114 1.58 -17.90 12.44
C SER A 114 1.59 -17.28 13.84
N LEU A 115 2.54 -16.38 14.13
CA LEU A 115 2.57 -15.65 15.41
C LEU A 115 1.30 -14.81 15.61
N LEU A 116 0.83 -14.10 14.59
CA LEU A 116 -0.40 -13.30 14.66
C LEU A 116 -1.63 -14.18 14.90
N LEU A 117 -1.73 -15.30 14.17
CA LEU A 117 -2.84 -16.24 14.33
C LEU A 117 -2.90 -16.83 15.75
N ASN A 118 -1.75 -17.18 16.32
CA ASN A 118 -1.67 -17.76 17.66
C ASN A 118 -1.91 -16.73 18.78
N GLN A 119 -1.79 -15.43 18.51
CA GLN A 119 -2.08 -14.36 19.47
C GLN A 119 -3.57 -13.94 19.49
N GLY A 120 -4.41 -14.54 18.63
CA GLY A 120 -5.86 -14.30 18.64
C GLY A 120 -6.26 -12.94 18.08
N PHE A 121 -5.57 -12.48 17.03
CA PHE A 121 -5.92 -11.24 16.33
C PHE A 121 -7.21 -11.43 15.54
N ASP A 122 -8.00 -10.36 15.40
CA ASP A 122 -9.33 -10.45 14.79
C ASP A 122 -9.26 -10.56 13.26
N GLY A 123 -8.10 -10.24 12.68
CA GLY A 123 -7.85 -10.30 11.24
C GLY A 123 -6.42 -9.90 10.91
N VAL A 124 -5.96 -10.23 9.71
CA VAL A 124 -4.61 -9.90 9.25
C VAL A 124 -4.62 -9.34 7.82
N VAL A 125 -3.95 -8.21 7.64
CA VAL A 125 -3.63 -7.64 6.34
C VAL A 125 -2.18 -7.97 5.99
N ILE A 126 -1.95 -8.47 4.78
CA ILE A 126 -0.60 -8.80 4.28
C ILE A 126 -0.27 -7.89 3.09
N ALA A 127 0.58 -6.90 3.32
CA ALA A 127 1.02 -5.93 2.34
C ALA A 127 2.36 -6.35 1.68
N GLY A 128 2.29 -6.84 0.44
CA GLY A 128 3.47 -7.12 -0.40
C GLY A 128 3.98 -8.57 -0.39
N ALA A 129 3.12 -9.57 -0.17
CA ALA A 129 3.49 -10.98 -0.28
C ALA A 129 3.39 -11.48 -1.73
N ALA A 130 4.53 -11.57 -2.42
CA ALA A 130 4.60 -12.33 -3.66
C ALA A 130 4.91 -13.80 -3.33
N GLY A 131 4.14 -14.76 -3.85
CA GLY A 131 4.54 -16.18 -3.84
C GLY A 131 3.89 -17.11 -2.81
N SER A 132 3.45 -16.63 -1.64
CA SER A 132 3.07 -17.52 -0.51
C SER A 132 1.62 -17.42 -0.04
N SER A 133 0.74 -16.81 -0.83
CA SER A 133 -0.65 -16.53 -0.43
C SER A 133 -1.49 -17.76 -0.10
N ASP A 134 -1.30 -18.87 -0.82
CA ASP A 134 -2.17 -20.04 -0.69
C ASP A 134 -1.93 -20.77 0.63
N ASP A 135 -0.67 -20.88 1.05
CA ASP A 135 -0.29 -21.44 2.35
C ASP A 135 -0.81 -20.56 3.49
N LEU A 136 -0.63 -19.25 3.38
CA LEU A 136 -1.10 -18.30 4.38
C LEU A 136 -2.63 -18.27 4.46
N ARG A 137 -3.32 -18.38 3.33
CA ARG A 137 -4.77 -18.52 3.30
C ARG A 137 -5.21 -19.78 4.03
N ARG A 138 -4.63 -20.94 3.71
CA ARG A 138 -4.98 -22.22 4.37
C ARG A 138 -4.79 -22.14 5.88
N MET A 139 -3.66 -21.59 6.33
CA MET A 139 -3.40 -21.36 7.76
C MET A 139 -4.46 -20.45 8.42
N ALA A 140 -4.95 -19.44 7.69
CA ALA A 140 -5.99 -18.53 8.18
C ALA A 140 -7.36 -19.22 8.29
N GLU A 141 -7.73 -20.00 7.27
CA GLU A 141 -8.98 -20.76 7.20
C GLU A 141 -9.08 -21.77 8.36
N GLU A 142 -7.98 -22.47 8.67
CA GLU A 142 -7.90 -23.40 9.82
C GLU A 142 -8.19 -22.73 11.17
N LYS A 143 -7.91 -21.43 11.28
CA LYS A 143 -8.12 -20.63 12.50
C LYS A 143 -9.37 -19.76 12.43
N ALA A 144 -10.11 -19.79 11.32
CA ALA A 144 -11.24 -18.91 11.03
C ALA A 144 -10.91 -17.41 11.18
N ILE A 145 -9.67 -17.01 10.82
CA ILE A 145 -9.23 -15.61 10.90
C ILE A 145 -9.29 -14.98 9.51
N PRO A 146 -10.00 -13.85 9.33
CA PRO A 146 -10.00 -13.09 8.08
C PRO A 146 -8.60 -12.64 7.66
N VAL A 147 -8.26 -12.88 6.38
CA VAL A 147 -7.03 -12.38 5.76
C VAL A 147 -7.37 -11.60 4.51
N ILE A 148 -6.67 -10.48 4.32
CA ILE A 148 -6.74 -9.68 3.10
C ILE A 148 -5.32 -9.38 2.63
N PHE A 149 -5.08 -9.56 1.33
CA PHE A 149 -3.80 -9.27 0.71
C PHE A 149 -3.85 -7.89 0.06
N ALA A 150 -2.86 -7.07 0.40
CA ALA A 150 -2.60 -5.81 -0.28
C ALA A 150 -1.34 -5.98 -1.10
N SER A 151 -1.42 -5.90 -2.42
CA SER A 151 -0.23 -5.99 -3.26
C SER A 151 -0.28 -4.95 -4.35
N ARG A 152 0.89 -4.48 -4.79
CA ARG A 152 0.97 -3.64 -5.98
C ARG A 152 0.55 -4.40 -7.23
N ALA A 153 0.76 -5.71 -7.29
CA ALA A 153 0.31 -6.59 -8.37
C ALA A 153 0.16 -8.02 -7.83
N SER A 154 -0.75 -8.82 -8.39
CA SER A 154 -1.05 -10.16 -7.91
C SER A 154 -1.64 -11.01 -9.04
N TYR A 155 -1.34 -12.31 -9.03
CA TYR A 155 -1.96 -13.33 -9.88
C TYR A 155 -3.05 -14.13 -9.15
N LEU A 156 -3.45 -13.67 -7.96
CA LEU A 156 -4.34 -14.41 -7.07
C LEU A 156 -5.78 -13.98 -7.31
N ASP A 157 -6.60 -14.94 -7.74
CA ASP A 157 -8.02 -14.71 -7.99
C ASP A 157 -8.91 -15.18 -6.83
N ASP A 158 -8.44 -16.14 -6.02
CA ASP A 158 -9.25 -16.84 -5.00
C ASP A 158 -9.14 -16.24 -3.58
N VAL A 159 -8.41 -15.15 -3.41
CA VAL A 159 -8.17 -14.50 -2.12
C VAL A 159 -8.72 -13.08 -2.12
N ASP A 160 -9.08 -12.54 -0.96
CA ASP A 160 -9.41 -11.11 -0.87
C ASP A 160 -8.17 -10.29 -1.17
N THR A 161 -8.21 -9.54 -2.26
CA THR A 161 -7.12 -8.65 -2.66
C THR A 161 -7.61 -7.22 -2.80
N VAL A 162 -6.76 -6.27 -2.39
CA VAL A 162 -6.89 -4.87 -2.75
C VAL A 162 -5.59 -4.43 -3.42
N ARG A 163 -5.68 -3.99 -4.67
CA ARG A 163 -4.51 -3.63 -5.48
C ARG A 163 -4.76 -2.38 -6.32
N PRO A 164 -3.72 -1.64 -6.71
CA PRO A 164 -3.88 -0.54 -7.66
C PRO A 164 -4.05 -1.05 -9.10
N ASP A 165 -4.67 -0.23 -9.94
CA ASP A 165 -4.78 -0.49 -11.37
C ASP A 165 -3.53 0.01 -12.11
N ASN A 166 -2.48 -0.81 -12.12
CA ASN A 166 -1.24 -0.49 -12.83
C ASN A 166 -1.40 -0.41 -14.35
N MET A 167 -2.28 -1.23 -14.92
CA MET A 167 -2.52 -1.24 -16.35
C MET A 167 -3.21 0.06 -16.77
N GLN A 168 -4.28 0.44 -16.07
CA GLN A 168 -4.95 1.72 -16.29
C GLN A 168 -4.01 2.90 -16.05
N ALA A 169 -3.18 2.87 -14.99
CA ALA A 169 -2.21 3.93 -14.74
C ALA A 169 -1.28 4.16 -15.95
N ALA A 170 -0.79 3.07 -16.55
CA ALA A 170 0.08 3.16 -17.73
C ALA A 170 -0.69 3.60 -18.98
N GLN A 171 -1.94 3.19 -19.12
CA GLN A 171 -2.83 3.67 -20.19
C GLN A 171 -3.04 5.18 -20.09
N LEU A 172 -3.32 5.71 -18.89
CA LEU A 172 -3.51 7.14 -18.65
C LEU A 172 -2.27 7.95 -19.06
N LEU A 173 -1.07 7.54 -18.62
CA LEU A 173 0.18 8.22 -18.99
C LEU A 173 0.43 8.16 -20.50
N THR A 174 0.31 6.99 -21.09
CA THR A 174 0.62 6.77 -22.51
C THR A 174 -0.37 7.53 -23.39
N GLU A 175 -1.67 7.44 -23.08
CA GLU A 175 -2.71 8.16 -23.81
C GLU A 175 -2.55 9.68 -23.69
N HIS A 176 -2.16 10.18 -22.52
CA HIS A 176 -1.85 11.60 -22.33
C HIS A 176 -0.70 12.07 -23.25
N LEU A 177 0.41 11.31 -23.30
CA LEU A 177 1.53 11.62 -24.18
C LEU A 177 1.12 11.60 -25.66
N ILE A 178 0.33 10.62 -26.07
CA ILE A 178 -0.17 10.52 -27.47
C ILE A 178 -1.06 11.70 -27.82
N ARG A 179 -1.98 12.09 -26.94
CA ARG A 179 -2.87 13.24 -27.14
C ARG A 179 -2.11 14.57 -27.22
N ASN A 180 -0.93 14.65 -26.61
CA ASN A 180 -0.01 15.78 -26.75
C ASN A 180 0.90 15.70 -28.00
N GLY A 181 0.66 14.74 -28.90
CA GLY A 181 1.33 14.63 -30.19
C GLY A 181 2.53 13.67 -30.23
N HIS A 182 2.86 12.99 -29.14
CA HIS A 182 3.98 12.05 -29.11
C HIS A 182 3.61 10.73 -29.81
N GLN A 183 4.35 10.37 -30.85
CA GLN A 183 4.14 9.12 -31.61
C GLN A 183 5.23 8.07 -31.33
N ARG A 184 6.40 8.52 -30.89
CA ARG A 184 7.56 7.69 -30.55
C ARG A 184 7.83 7.83 -29.08
N ILE A 185 7.25 6.90 -28.33
CA ILE A 185 7.26 6.87 -26.87
C ILE A 185 8.08 5.65 -26.47
N ALA A 186 8.99 5.83 -25.52
CA ALA A 186 9.80 4.73 -24.98
C ALA A 186 9.38 4.38 -23.55
N TRP A 187 9.84 3.23 -23.07
CA TRP A 187 9.70 2.79 -21.69
C TRP A 187 11.06 2.66 -21.03
N LEU A 188 11.19 3.18 -19.80
CA LEU A 188 12.43 3.08 -19.02
C LEU A 188 12.16 2.52 -17.63
N GLY A 189 12.87 1.44 -17.30
CA GLY A 189 13.01 0.94 -15.93
C GLY A 189 12.10 -0.22 -15.54
N GLY A 190 12.28 -0.63 -14.29
CA GLY A 190 11.64 -1.80 -13.70
C GLY A 190 12.38 -3.09 -14.09
N GLN A 191 12.38 -4.05 -13.17
CA GLN A 191 12.96 -5.37 -13.41
C GLN A 191 11.99 -6.26 -14.18
N SER A 192 12.48 -7.11 -15.08
CA SER A 192 11.64 -8.01 -15.88
C SER A 192 10.88 -9.04 -15.03
N SER A 193 11.38 -9.36 -13.83
CA SER A 193 10.68 -10.22 -12.85
C SER A 193 9.53 -9.53 -12.10
N SER A 194 9.34 -8.22 -12.26
CA SER A 194 8.30 -7.47 -11.54
C SER A 194 6.94 -7.59 -12.21
N LEU A 195 5.95 -8.13 -11.49
CA LEU A 195 4.55 -8.15 -11.94
C LEU A 195 3.98 -6.74 -12.14
N THR A 196 4.34 -5.79 -11.26
CA THR A 196 3.95 -4.37 -11.43
C THR A 196 4.50 -3.81 -12.73
N ARG A 197 5.74 -4.14 -13.11
CA ARG A 197 6.27 -3.75 -14.42
C ARG A 197 5.50 -4.42 -15.54
N ALA A 198 5.20 -5.71 -15.44
CA ALA A 198 4.46 -6.44 -16.46
C ALA A 198 3.07 -5.82 -16.73
N GLU A 199 2.31 -5.50 -15.68
CA GLU A 199 1.00 -4.85 -15.81
C GLU A 199 1.11 -3.45 -16.45
N ARG A 200 2.09 -2.63 -16.03
CA ARG A 200 2.29 -1.29 -16.57
C ARG A 200 2.77 -1.31 -18.03
N VAL A 201 3.75 -2.16 -18.35
CA VAL A 201 4.21 -2.33 -19.73
C VAL A 201 3.06 -2.85 -20.61
N GLY A 202 2.23 -3.75 -20.09
CA GLY A 202 1.01 -4.21 -20.76
C GLY A 202 0.06 -3.06 -21.10
N GLY A 203 -0.21 -2.16 -20.16
CA GLY A 203 -1.04 -0.97 -20.39
C GLY A 203 -0.44 0.01 -21.40
N TYR A 204 0.87 0.24 -21.34
CA TYR A 204 1.62 1.03 -22.32
C TYR A 204 1.50 0.42 -23.74
N CYS A 205 1.79 -0.87 -23.89
CA CYS A 205 1.71 -1.57 -25.17
C CYS A 205 0.29 -1.57 -25.75
N ALA A 206 -0.71 -1.90 -24.92
CA ALA A 206 -2.11 -1.91 -25.33
C ALA A 206 -2.57 -0.53 -25.82
N THR A 207 -2.07 0.54 -25.19
CA THR A 207 -2.40 1.92 -25.59
C THR A 207 -1.73 2.30 -26.90
N LEU A 208 -0.45 1.98 -27.11
CA LEU A 208 0.20 2.21 -28.40
C LEU A 208 -0.55 1.51 -29.54
N LEU A 209 -0.91 0.24 -29.34
CA LEU A 209 -1.68 -0.54 -30.31
C LEU A 209 -3.07 0.07 -30.58
N LYS A 210 -3.79 0.48 -29.53
CA LYS A 210 -5.10 1.15 -29.63
C LYS A 210 -5.05 2.40 -30.53
N PHE A 211 -3.94 3.15 -30.49
CA PHE A 211 -3.73 4.35 -31.29
C PHE A 211 -2.95 4.12 -32.60
N GLY A 212 -2.64 2.87 -32.95
CA GLY A 212 -1.92 2.53 -34.18
C GLY A 212 -0.45 2.99 -34.19
N LEU A 213 0.16 3.16 -33.02
CA LEU A 213 1.55 3.59 -32.87
C LEU A 213 2.52 2.41 -32.76
N PRO A 214 3.79 2.57 -33.18
CA PRO A 214 4.73 1.48 -33.20
C PRO A 214 5.18 1.08 -31.79
N PHE A 215 5.23 -0.23 -31.55
CA PHE A 215 5.93 -0.82 -30.41
C PHE A 215 7.29 -1.35 -30.88
N HIS A 216 8.37 -0.91 -30.23
CA HIS A 216 9.72 -1.41 -30.46
C HIS A 216 10.26 -1.98 -29.15
N SER A 217 10.67 -3.26 -29.16
CA SER A 217 11.31 -3.90 -28.00
C SER A 217 12.53 -3.13 -27.51
N ASP A 218 13.28 -2.56 -28.44
CA ASP A 218 14.54 -1.86 -28.17
C ASP A 218 14.30 -0.49 -27.51
N TRP A 219 13.05 -0.04 -27.44
CA TRP A 219 12.63 1.16 -26.70
C TRP A 219 12.12 0.83 -25.30
N VAL A 220 12.11 -0.45 -24.90
CA VAL A 220 11.67 -0.91 -23.57
C VAL A 220 12.88 -1.36 -22.77
N LEU A 221 13.50 -0.40 -22.07
CA LEU A 221 14.73 -0.65 -21.35
C LEU A 221 14.46 -1.08 -19.90
N GLU A 222 15.11 -2.17 -19.48
CA GLU A 222 15.18 -2.57 -18.08
C GLU A 222 16.25 -1.74 -17.36
N CYS A 223 15.90 -1.26 -16.17
CA CYS A 223 16.81 -0.52 -15.30
C CYS A 223 16.41 -0.79 -13.85
N THR A 224 17.39 -1.12 -13.02
CA THR A 224 17.16 -1.21 -11.57
C THR A 224 16.84 0.18 -11.02
N SER A 225 16.20 0.28 -9.85
CA SER A 225 15.82 1.57 -9.23
C SER A 225 17.04 2.41 -8.81
N SER A 226 17.79 2.93 -9.78
CA SER A 226 19.01 3.70 -9.62
C SER A 226 18.96 4.90 -10.56
N GLN A 227 19.04 6.11 -9.98
CA GLN A 227 19.01 7.36 -10.75
C GLN A 227 20.17 7.43 -11.74
N LYS A 228 21.37 6.98 -11.34
CA LYS A 228 22.57 6.99 -12.18
C LYS A 228 22.38 6.08 -13.41
N GLN A 229 21.93 4.85 -13.20
CA GLN A 229 21.71 3.92 -14.31
C GLN A 229 20.61 4.43 -15.25
N ALA A 230 19.54 5.02 -14.70
CA ALA A 230 18.48 5.61 -15.51
C ALA A 230 18.98 6.80 -16.36
N ALA A 231 19.83 7.66 -15.80
CA ALA A 231 20.46 8.77 -16.52
C ALA A 231 21.36 8.30 -17.68
N GLU A 232 22.15 7.24 -17.45
CA GLU A 232 23.00 6.64 -18.48
C GLU A 232 22.15 5.97 -19.57
N ALA A 233 21.11 5.23 -19.18
CA ALA A 233 20.23 4.51 -20.09
C ALA A 233 19.42 5.45 -21.00
N ILE A 234 18.82 6.53 -20.46
CA ILE A 234 18.08 7.49 -21.30
C ILE A 234 19.00 8.16 -22.31
N THR A 235 20.21 8.52 -21.89
CA THR A 235 21.17 9.20 -22.75
C THR A 235 21.63 8.28 -23.88
N ALA A 236 21.90 7.00 -23.58
CA ALA A 236 22.24 6.01 -24.59
C ALA A 236 21.07 5.73 -25.55
N LEU A 237 19.84 5.62 -25.04
CA LEU A 237 18.64 5.39 -25.83
C LEU A 237 18.45 6.49 -26.88
N LEU A 238 18.48 7.76 -26.45
CA LEU A 238 18.24 8.91 -27.32
C LEU A 238 19.35 9.15 -28.34
N ARG A 239 20.61 8.78 -28.03
CA ARG A 239 21.69 8.80 -29.02
C ARG A 239 21.44 7.85 -30.19
N HIS A 240 20.92 6.65 -29.92
CA HIS A 240 20.63 5.67 -30.97
C HIS A 240 19.27 5.90 -31.63
N ASN A 241 18.33 6.50 -30.89
CA ASN A 241 16.95 6.73 -31.33
C ASN A 241 16.56 8.20 -31.10
N PRO A 242 17.15 9.15 -31.86
CA PRO A 242 16.94 10.59 -31.65
C PRO A 242 15.51 11.07 -31.95
N THR A 243 14.68 10.20 -32.54
CA THR A 243 13.28 10.51 -32.86
C THR A 243 12.32 10.22 -31.71
N ILE A 244 12.78 9.58 -30.62
CA ILE A 244 11.97 9.38 -29.41
C ILE A 244 11.69 10.75 -28.79
N SER A 245 10.42 11.05 -28.59
CA SER A 245 9.95 12.36 -28.12
C SER A 245 9.36 12.32 -26.71
N ALA A 246 9.08 11.13 -26.18
CA ALA A 246 8.59 10.95 -24.82
C ALA A 246 9.02 9.62 -24.22
N VAL A 247 9.12 9.57 -22.90
CA VAL A 247 9.50 8.37 -22.15
C VAL A 247 8.58 8.16 -20.95
N VAL A 248 8.02 6.96 -20.84
CA VAL A 248 7.31 6.47 -19.67
C VAL A 248 8.32 5.79 -18.74
N CYS A 249 8.57 6.39 -17.59
CA CYS A 249 9.47 5.90 -16.55
C CYS A 249 8.70 5.04 -15.54
N TYR A 250 9.29 3.90 -15.14
CA TYR A 250 8.66 2.91 -14.27
C TYR A 250 8.25 3.44 -12.89
N ASN A 251 9.02 4.38 -12.32
CA ASN A 251 8.74 5.01 -11.02
C ASN A 251 9.48 6.35 -10.90
N GLU A 252 9.29 7.04 -9.78
CA GLU A 252 9.95 8.31 -9.42
C GLU A 252 11.47 8.25 -9.52
N THR A 253 12.12 7.24 -8.96
CA THR A 253 13.58 7.12 -9.01
C THR A 253 14.11 7.07 -10.44
N ILE A 254 13.42 6.35 -11.32
CA ILE A 254 13.79 6.28 -12.74
C ILE A 254 13.50 7.61 -13.44
N ALA A 255 12.37 8.25 -13.14
CA ALA A 255 12.01 9.56 -13.72
C ALA A 255 13.04 10.64 -13.36
N MET A 256 13.47 10.69 -12.10
CA MET A 256 14.53 11.58 -11.62
C MET A 256 15.85 11.34 -12.34
N GLY A 257 16.26 10.08 -12.47
CA GLY A 257 17.45 9.72 -13.21
C GLY A 257 17.37 10.13 -14.68
N ALA A 258 16.23 9.86 -15.32
CA ALA A 258 15.99 10.26 -16.71
C ALA A 258 16.09 11.77 -16.88
N TRP A 259 15.43 12.54 -16.01
CA TRP A 259 15.49 14.00 -15.97
C TRP A 259 16.92 14.53 -15.86
N PHE A 260 17.72 14.02 -14.91
CA PHE A 260 19.11 14.42 -14.78
C PHE A 260 19.97 14.02 -15.99
N GLY A 261 19.69 12.88 -16.61
CA GLY A 261 20.32 12.45 -17.86
C GLY A 261 20.08 13.46 -18.99
N LEU A 262 18.83 13.88 -19.18
CA LEU A 262 18.44 14.89 -20.18
C LEU A 262 19.10 16.24 -19.92
N LEU A 263 19.07 16.72 -18.67
CA LEU A 263 19.72 17.98 -18.29
C LEU A 263 21.23 17.97 -18.57
N LYS A 264 21.91 16.85 -18.29
CA LYS A 264 23.35 16.70 -18.55
C LYS A 264 23.63 16.67 -20.05
N ALA A 265 22.83 15.96 -20.84
CA ALA A 265 23.00 15.89 -22.29
C ALA A 265 22.82 17.26 -22.95
N GLY A 266 21.81 18.04 -22.54
CA GLY A 266 21.58 19.40 -23.05
C GLY A 266 22.70 20.40 -22.68
N ARG A 267 23.43 20.19 -21.58
CA ARG A 267 24.58 21.03 -21.20
C ARG A 267 25.89 20.67 -21.90
N GLN A 268 26.01 19.47 -22.47
CA GLN A 268 27.22 19.02 -23.18
C GLN A 268 27.28 19.54 -24.63
N SER A 269 26.20 20.11 -25.16
CA SER A 269 26.11 20.75 -26.49
C SER A 269 26.82 22.11 -26.57
N GLY A 270 27.80 22.39 -25.70
CA GLY A 270 28.32 23.73 -25.44
C GLY A 270 29.70 24.08 -26.01
N GLU A 271 30.54 23.14 -26.49
CA GLU A 271 31.92 23.54 -26.83
C GLU A 271 32.55 22.95 -28.09
N SER A 272 32.08 21.86 -28.72
CA SER A 272 32.57 21.44 -30.05
C SER A 272 31.77 20.24 -30.59
N GLY A 273 30.91 20.48 -31.58
CA GLY A 273 30.60 19.48 -32.61
C GLY A 273 29.50 18.45 -32.35
N VAL A 274 28.35 18.80 -31.75
CA VAL A 274 27.10 18.00 -31.84
C VAL A 274 25.83 18.88 -31.76
N ASP A 275 25.84 20.07 -32.36
CA ASP A 275 24.84 21.14 -32.14
C ASP A 275 23.46 20.92 -32.81
N ARG A 276 23.02 19.68 -33.04
CA ARG A 276 21.69 19.40 -33.64
C ARG A 276 20.91 18.22 -33.04
N TYR A 277 21.51 17.39 -32.18
CA TYR A 277 20.87 16.14 -31.76
C TYR A 277 19.99 16.23 -30.51
N PHE A 278 20.11 17.29 -29.70
CA PHE A 278 19.44 17.41 -28.38
C PHE A 278 18.58 18.69 -28.22
N GLU A 279 18.16 19.35 -29.30
CA GLU A 279 17.23 20.49 -29.22
C GLU A 279 15.77 20.07 -28.98
N GLN A 280 15.46 18.77 -29.06
CA GLN A 280 14.11 18.28 -28.85
C GLN A 280 13.80 18.12 -27.36
N GLN A 281 12.77 18.81 -26.87
CA GLN A 281 12.21 18.56 -25.55
C GLN A 281 11.61 17.14 -25.50
N VAL A 282 12.19 16.29 -24.65
CA VAL A 282 11.67 14.94 -24.38
C VAL A 282 10.74 15.00 -23.18
N SER A 283 9.47 14.66 -23.39
CA SER A 283 8.48 14.60 -22.31
C SER A 283 8.69 13.37 -21.42
N LEU A 284 8.64 13.56 -20.11
CA LEU A 284 8.70 12.46 -19.16
C LEU A 284 7.33 12.22 -18.53
N ALA A 285 6.94 10.95 -18.44
CA ALA A 285 5.79 10.51 -17.68
C ALA A 285 6.21 9.40 -16.71
N ALA A 286 5.63 9.34 -15.51
CA ALA A 286 6.06 8.38 -14.51
C ALA A 286 4.97 8.02 -13.51
N PHE A 287 5.21 6.98 -12.73
CA PHE A 287 4.32 6.54 -11.66
C PHE A 287 4.84 7.03 -10.31
N THR A 288 3.96 7.56 -9.48
CA THR A 288 4.26 8.03 -8.13
C THR A 288 3.32 7.41 -7.11
N ASP A 289 3.85 7.17 -5.92
CA ASP A 289 3.08 6.82 -4.74
C ASP A 289 3.04 8.00 -3.74
N ALA A 290 3.70 9.12 -4.07
CA ALA A 290 3.77 10.31 -3.25
C ALA A 290 2.53 11.20 -3.41
N THR A 291 2.36 12.11 -2.45
CA THR A 291 1.31 13.12 -2.50
C THR A 291 1.64 14.16 -3.59
N PRO A 292 0.64 14.69 -4.31
CA PRO A 292 0.86 15.63 -5.42
C PRO A 292 1.71 16.86 -5.06
N THR A 293 1.68 17.29 -3.80
CA THR A 293 2.37 18.48 -3.28
C THR A 293 3.90 18.40 -3.34
N THR A 294 4.51 17.22 -3.52
CA THR A 294 5.98 17.07 -3.58
C THR A 294 6.54 17.05 -5.00
N LEU A 295 5.69 17.23 -6.03
CA LEU A 295 6.03 16.93 -7.42
C LEU A 295 6.06 18.16 -8.35
N ASP A 296 5.82 19.36 -7.82
CA ASP A 296 5.62 20.59 -8.61
C ASP A 296 6.89 21.10 -9.33
N ASP A 297 8.09 20.71 -8.88
CA ASP A 297 9.36 21.30 -9.37
C ASP A 297 9.96 20.59 -10.60
N ILE A 298 9.31 19.54 -11.12
CA ILE A 298 9.86 18.70 -12.19
C ILE A 298 8.81 18.50 -13.28
N PRO A 299 9.15 18.77 -14.56
CA PRO A 299 8.21 18.67 -15.68
C PRO A 299 7.97 17.21 -16.08
N VAL A 300 7.44 16.42 -15.15
CA VAL A 300 7.06 15.03 -15.32
C VAL A 300 5.55 14.93 -15.13
N THR A 301 4.87 14.28 -16.08
CA THR A 301 3.48 13.90 -15.89
C THR A 301 3.39 12.65 -15.02
N TRP A 302 2.55 12.66 -14.00
CA TRP A 302 2.49 11.57 -13.03
C TRP A 302 1.19 10.78 -13.13
N ALA A 303 1.26 9.46 -12.99
CA ALA A 303 0.14 8.65 -12.56
C ALA A 303 0.32 8.31 -11.08
N SER A 304 -0.57 8.86 -10.26
CA SER A 304 -0.57 8.62 -8.82
C SER A 304 -1.38 7.38 -8.48
N THR A 305 -0.77 6.52 -7.68
CA THR A 305 -1.46 5.39 -7.04
C THR A 305 -2.00 5.86 -5.69
N PRO A 306 -3.31 5.84 -5.44
CA PRO A 306 -3.89 6.36 -4.19
C PRO A 306 -3.71 5.36 -3.03
N ALA A 307 -2.47 5.20 -2.56
CA ALA A 307 -2.10 4.20 -1.56
C ALA A 307 -2.84 4.37 -0.23
N ARG A 308 -3.08 5.61 0.21
CA ARG A 308 -3.85 5.89 1.44
C ARG A 308 -5.30 5.43 1.36
N GLU A 309 -5.96 5.71 0.24
CA GLU A 309 -7.33 5.25 -0.06
C GLU A 309 -7.41 3.72 -0.16
N LEU A 310 -6.36 3.10 -0.69
CA LEU A 310 -6.22 1.65 -0.68
C LEU A 310 -6.17 1.13 0.78
N GLY A 311 -5.42 1.81 1.66
CA GLY A 311 -5.41 1.57 3.10
C GLY A 311 -6.80 1.65 3.74
N THR A 312 -7.57 2.70 3.44
CA THR A 312 -8.95 2.85 3.91
C THR A 312 -9.85 1.72 3.41
N THR A 313 -9.75 1.36 2.13
CA THR A 313 -10.52 0.27 1.53
C THR A 313 -10.20 -1.08 2.19
N LEU A 314 -8.94 -1.32 2.55
CA LEU A 314 -8.53 -2.51 3.30
C LEU A 314 -9.19 -2.57 4.68
N ALA A 315 -9.29 -1.44 5.39
CA ALA A 315 -9.93 -1.37 6.69
C ALA A 315 -11.42 -1.73 6.59
N ASP A 316 -12.13 -1.10 5.65
CA ASP A 316 -13.56 -1.35 5.43
C ASP A 316 -13.82 -2.81 5.07
N ARG A 317 -13.01 -3.37 4.17
CA ARG A 317 -13.11 -4.77 3.77
C ARG A 317 -12.82 -5.72 4.94
N MET A 318 -11.81 -5.42 5.76
CA MET A 318 -11.50 -6.22 6.95
C MET A 318 -12.68 -6.26 7.92
N MET A 319 -13.33 -5.12 8.12
CA MET A 319 -14.45 -4.99 9.03
C MET A 319 -15.70 -5.73 8.53
N GLN A 320 -15.98 -5.70 7.23
CA GLN A 320 -17.03 -6.51 6.61
C GLN A 320 -16.81 -8.02 6.81
N LYS A 321 -15.55 -8.48 6.74
CA LYS A 321 -15.22 -9.90 6.98
C LYS A 321 -15.37 -10.29 8.44
N ILE A 322 -14.93 -9.43 9.36
CA ILE A 322 -15.01 -9.66 10.82
C ILE A 322 -16.47 -9.70 11.32
N THR A 323 -17.33 -8.88 10.73
CA THR A 323 -18.77 -8.82 11.07
C THR A 323 -19.61 -9.89 10.36
N HIS A 324 -19.00 -10.70 9.50
CA HIS A 324 -19.66 -11.71 8.65
C HIS A 324 -20.73 -11.14 7.72
N GLU A 325 -20.66 -9.85 7.38
CA GLU A 325 -21.56 -9.21 6.42
C GLU A 325 -21.29 -9.70 4.99
N GLU A 326 -20.03 -10.01 4.66
CA GLU A 326 -19.65 -10.55 3.36
C GLU A 326 -18.55 -11.62 3.48
N THR A 327 -18.85 -12.83 2.99
CA THR A 327 -17.96 -14.00 3.11
C THR A 327 -17.16 -14.32 1.84
N HIS A 328 -17.61 -13.86 0.67
CA HIS A 328 -16.96 -14.15 -0.62
C HIS A 328 -15.69 -13.34 -0.80
N SER A 329 -14.63 -13.95 -1.33
CA SER A 329 -13.41 -13.26 -1.75
C SER A 329 -13.71 -12.21 -2.81
N ARG A 330 -13.11 -11.02 -2.70
CA ARG A 330 -13.19 -9.95 -3.69
C ARG A 330 -11.80 -9.46 -4.11
N ASN A 331 -11.67 -9.19 -5.40
CA ASN A 331 -10.51 -8.52 -5.98
C ASN A 331 -10.86 -7.06 -6.26
N LEU A 332 -10.51 -6.19 -5.31
CA LEU A 332 -10.77 -4.75 -5.40
C LEU A 332 -9.58 -4.08 -6.10
N ILE A 333 -9.88 -3.39 -7.20
CA ILE A 333 -8.89 -2.67 -7.99
C ILE A 333 -9.14 -1.18 -7.84
N ILE A 334 -8.14 -0.46 -7.32
CA ILE A 334 -8.24 0.99 -7.08
C ILE A 334 -7.69 1.75 -8.28
N PRO A 335 -8.49 2.63 -8.93
CA PRO A 335 -8.05 3.36 -10.11
C PRO A 335 -6.94 4.36 -9.77
N ALA A 336 -6.01 4.55 -10.71
CA ALA A 336 -4.99 5.57 -10.63
C ALA A 336 -5.55 6.94 -11.05
N ARG A 337 -4.81 8.01 -10.71
CA ARG A 337 -5.15 9.38 -11.08
C ARG A 337 -4.00 10.00 -11.88
N LEU A 338 -4.33 10.67 -12.98
CA LEU A 338 -3.35 11.43 -13.75
C LEU A 338 -3.15 12.82 -13.11
N ILE A 339 -1.90 13.21 -12.92
CA ILE A 339 -1.47 14.52 -12.47
C ILE A 339 -0.59 15.08 -13.59
N ALA A 340 -1.15 15.96 -14.40
CA ALA A 340 -0.40 16.60 -15.48
C ALA A 340 0.65 17.57 -14.90
N ALA A 341 1.83 17.61 -15.52
CA ALA A 341 2.79 18.68 -15.27
C ALA A 341 2.15 20.02 -15.69
N LYS A 342 2.40 21.08 -14.92
CA LYS A 342 2.01 22.45 -15.29
C LYS A 342 2.92 23.00 -16.39
#